data_AF-Q7UFN0-F1
#
_entry.id   AF-Q7UFN0-F1
#
_cell.length_a   1.000
_cell.length_b   1.000
_cell.length_c   1.000
_cell.angle_alpha   90.00
_cell.angle_beta   90.00
_cell.angle_gamma   90.00
#
_symmetry.space_group_name_H-M   'P 1'
#
loop_
_entity.id
_entity.type
_entity.pdbx_description
1 polymer ?
#
loop_
_entity_poly.entity_id
_entity_poly.type
_entity_poly.pdbx_seq_one_letter_code
_entity_poly.pdbx_strand_id
1 'polypeptide(L)'
;MPATFEGFGLKLLYPDNWKLVERAEDEGDQGATFDLPGGGFVSLETLPITREDEVVLGEIDQMLRGQYEDLERDNVTLPGATEGERAVDLRFYYLDLVVMSRVVLLDAPAPTREQMPIAGRILAQLQAEMSDFEAAEQVFNAILQQIRMAELPEEA
;
A
#
# COMPACT_ATOMS: atom_id res chain seq x y z
N MET A 1 -15.81 3.82 15.89
CA MET A 1 -14.50 3.81 16.60
C MET A 1 -13.52 3.20 15.62
N PRO A 2 -12.28 3.70 15.48
CA PRO A 2 -11.34 3.08 14.54
C PRO A 2 -11.12 1.61 14.89
N ALA A 3 -11.01 0.77 13.86
CA ALA A 3 -10.64 -0.62 13.99
C ALA A 3 -9.11 -0.77 13.99
N THR A 4 -8.62 -1.88 14.54
CA THR A 4 -7.19 -2.18 14.61
C THR A 4 -6.88 -3.43 13.79
N PHE A 5 -5.89 -3.34 12.92
CA PHE A 5 -5.28 -4.46 12.23
C PHE A 5 -3.98 -4.83 12.94
N GLU A 6 -3.74 -6.13 13.15
CA GLU A 6 -2.49 -6.67 13.68
C GLU A 6 -2.09 -7.90 12.85
N GLY A 7 -0.92 -7.85 12.21
CA GLY A 7 -0.43 -8.94 11.35
C GLY A 7 0.94 -8.63 10.75
N PHE A 8 1.74 -9.67 10.51
CA PHE A 8 3.10 -9.59 9.91
C PHE A 8 3.99 -8.45 10.46
N GLY A 9 3.91 -8.22 11.78
CA GLY A 9 4.66 -7.17 12.49
C GLY A 9 4.12 -5.75 12.31
N LEU A 10 2.96 -5.56 11.68
CA LEU A 10 2.25 -4.29 11.63
C LEU A 10 1.11 -4.25 12.65
N LYS A 11 0.92 -3.08 13.25
CA LYS A 11 -0.24 -2.73 14.07
C LYS A 11 -0.76 -1.37 13.63
N LEU A 12 -1.95 -1.34 13.04
CA LEU A 12 -2.46 -0.17 12.33
C LEU A 12 -3.91 0.13 12.73
N LEU A 13 -4.23 1.41 12.85
CA LEU A 13 -5.61 1.90 12.98
C LEU A 13 -6.17 2.24 11.60
N TYR A 14 -7.40 1.81 11.33
CA TYR A 14 -8.14 2.10 10.12
C TYR A 14 -9.62 2.39 10.41
N PRO A 15 -10.37 3.04 9.49
CA PRO A 15 -11.78 3.33 9.68
C PRO A 15 -12.64 2.07 9.84
N ASP A 16 -13.66 2.11 10.70
CA ASP A 16 -14.58 0.98 10.93
C ASP A 16 -15.52 0.68 9.75
N ASN A 17 -15.63 1.62 8.81
CA ASN A 17 -16.39 1.44 7.58
C ASN A 17 -15.58 0.81 6.43
N TRP A 18 -14.28 0.53 6.63
CA TRP A 18 -13.47 -0.26 5.70
C TRP A 18 -13.57 -1.74 6.08
N LYS A 19 -13.58 -2.62 5.08
CA LYS A 19 -13.72 -4.06 5.31
C LYS A 19 -12.38 -4.74 5.05
N LEU A 20 -11.80 -5.35 6.08
CA LEU A 20 -10.67 -6.25 5.89
C LEU A 20 -11.14 -7.48 5.09
N VAL A 21 -10.50 -7.72 3.95
CA VAL A 21 -10.79 -8.86 3.08
C VAL A 21 -10.13 -10.10 3.68
N GLU A 22 -10.91 -11.18 3.80
CA GLU A 22 -10.37 -12.48 4.20
C GLU A 22 -9.48 -13.02 3.08
N ARG A 23 -8.22 -13.26 3.39
CA ARG A 23 -7.30 -13.91 2.47
C ARG A 23 -7.56 -15.40 2.45
N ALA A 24 -7.38 -16.02 1.29
CA ALA A 24 -7.42 -17.46 1.18
C ALA A 24 -6.24 -18.09 1.94
N GLU A 25 -6.42 -19.30 2.49
CA GLU A 25 -5.39 -19.99 3.29
C GLU A 25 -4.07 -20.21 2.53
N ASP A 26 -4.10 -20.19 1.20
CA ASP A 26 -2.97 -20.36 0.30
C ASP A 26 -2.22 -19.06 -0.05
N GLU A 27 -2.78 -17.88 0.24
CA GLU A 27 -2.10 -16.58 0.03
C GLU A 27 -1.11 -16.25 1.15
N GLY A 28 -1.23 -16.91 2.30
CA GLY A 28 -0.37 -16.73 3.46
C GLY A 28 -0.58 -15.42 4.23
N ASP A 29 0.16 -15.26 5.33
CA ASP A 29 -0.05 -14.18 6.30
C ASP A 29 0.78 -12.92 6.00
N GLN A 30 1.19 -12.71 4.74
CA GLN A 30 2.23 -11.74 4.36
C GLN A 30 1.71 -10.38 3.88
N GLY A 31 0.44 -10.10 4.14
CA GLY A 31 -0.20 -8.83 3.74
C GLY A 31 -1.67 -8.77 4.13
N ALA A 32 -2.31 -7.64 3.82
CA ALA A 32 -3.71 -7.36 4.14
C ALA A 32 -4.32 -6.47 3.07
N THR A 33 -5.61 -6.70 2.75
CA THR A 33 -6.37 -5.87 1.83
C THR A 33 -7.64 -5.36 2.51
N PHE A 34 -7.94 -4.07 2.33
CA PHE A 34 -9.11 -3.39 2.88
C PHE A 34 -9.95 -2.84 1.73
N ASP A 35 -11.22 -3.24 1.67
CA ASP A 35 -12.19 -2.65 0.74
C ASP A 35 -12.71 -1.31 1.28
N LEU A 36 -12.74 -0.31 0.40
CA LEU A 36 -13.29 1.00 0.70
C LEU A 36 -14.81 1.01 0.50
N PRO A 37 -15.56 1.81 1.28
CA PRO A 37 -17.02 1.85 1.18
C PRO A 37 -17.54 2.41 -0.16
N GLY A 38 -16.78 3.29 -0.84
CA GLY A 38 -17.14 3.86 -2.14
C GLY A 38 -16.76 3.00 -3.33
N GLY A 39 -15.86 2.04 -3.11
CA GLY A 39 -15.23 1.25 -4.16
C GLY A 39 -13.71 1.43 -4.15
N GLY A 40 -13.00 0.43 -4.65
CA GLY A 40 -11.54 0.37 -4.56
C GLY A 40 -11.05 -0.29 -3.26
N PHE A 41 -9.73 -0.30 -3.10
CA PHE A 41 -9.06 -1.03 -2.02
C PHE A 41 -7.77 -0.32 -1.57
N VAL A 42 -7.36 -0.62 -0.33
CA VAL A 42 -5.98 -0.46 0.13
C VAL A 42 -5.39 -1.85 0.34
N SER A 43 -4.24 -2.13 -0.25
CA SER A 43 -3.48 -3.36 -0.02
C SER A 43 -2.12 -3.04 0.59
N LEU A 44 -1.67 -3.89 1.51
CA LEU A 44 -0.36 -3.88 2.14
C LEU A 44 0.25 -5.26 1.98
N GLU A 45 1.42 -5.36 1.36
CA GLU A 45 2.13 -6.63 1.15
C GLU A 45 3.59 -6.50 1.58
N THR A 46 4.14 -7.54 2.19
CA THR A 46 5.58 -7.61 2.43
C THR A 46 6.30 -8.07 1.16
N LEU A 47 7.44 -7.44 0.87
CA LEU A 47 8.31 -7.86 -0.24
C LEU A 47 9.67 -8.31 0.27
N PRO A 48 10.26 -9.35 -0.33
CA PRO A 48 11.60 -9.80 0.02
C PRO A 48 12.67 -8.71 -0.16
N ILE A 49 13.66 -8.67 0.72
CA ILE A 49 14.81 -7.73 0.66
C ILE A 49 15.63 -7.83 -0.64
N THR A 50 15.50 -8.95 -1.36
CA THR A 50 16.17 -9.18 -2.64
C THR A 50 15.42 -8.56 -3.82
N ARG A 51 14.19 -8.04 -3.63
CA ARG A 51 13.42 -7.37 -4.68
C ARG A 51 13.84 -5.91 -4.75
N GLU A 52 14.29 -5.47 -5.92
CA GLU A 52 14.63 -4.07 -6.18
C GLU A 52 13.38 -3.24 -6.48
N ASP A 53 13.32 -2.02 -5.95
CA ASP A 53 12.15 -1.13 -6.05
C ASP A 53 11.75 -0.87 -7.51
N GLU A 54 12.72 -0.60 -8.40
CA GLU A 54 12.46 -0.35 -9.83
C GLU A 54 11.91 -1.59 -10.57
N VAL A 55 12.31 -2.80 -10.15
CA VAL A 55 11.78 -4.03 -10.72
C VAL A 55 10.32 -4.19 -10.35
N VAL A 56 9.99 -3.99 -9.07
CA VAL A 56 8.61 -4.09 -8.57
C VAL A 56 7.70 -3.05 -9.24
N LEU A 57 8.13 -1.79 -9.29
CA LEU A 57 7.37 -0.73 -9.94
C LEU A 57 7.22 -0.97 -11.45
N GLY A 58 8.25 -1.52 -12.10
CA GLY A 58 8.23 -1.90 -13.51
C GLY A 58 7.25 -3.04 -13.80
N GLU A 59 7.20 -4.07 -12.94
CA GLU A 59 6.25 -5.18 -13.05
C GLU A 59 4.80 -4.69 -12.94
N ILE A 60 4.52 -3.78 -12.00
CA ILE A 60 3.18 -3.19 -11.81
C ILE A 60 2.79 -2.33 -13.03
N ASP A 61 3.68 -1.47 -13.51
CA ASP A 61 3.43 -0.65 -14.71
C ASP A 61 3.18 -1.55 -15.94
N GLN A 62 4.00 -2.57 -16.16
CA GLN A 62 3.83 -3.50 -17.28
C GLN A 62 2.51 -4.28 -17.20
N MET A 63 2.14 -4.74 -16.01
CA MET A 63 0.88 -5.44 -15.78
C MET A 63 -0.32 -4.55 -16.11
N LEU A 64 -0.30 -3.28 -15.70
CA LEU A 64 -1.39 -2.34 -15.96
C LEU A 64 -1.44 -1.92 -17.43
N ARG A 65 -0.29 -1.69 -18.09
CA ARG A 65 -0.25 -1.39 -19.53
C ARG A 65 -0.76 -2.54 -20.39
N GLY A 66 -0.63 -3.78 -19.92
CA GLY A 66 -1.21 -4.94 -20.58
C GLY A 66 -2.74 -4.97 -20.55
N GLN A 67 -3.35 -4.24 -19.62
CA GLN A 67 -4.80 -4.22 -19.38
C GLN A 67 -5.46 -2.91 -19.83
N TYR A 68 -4.72 -1.80 -19.79
CA TYR A 68 -5.21 -0.46 -20.04
C TYR A 68 -4.30 0.26 -21.05
N GLU A 69 -4.89 0.74 -22.15
CA GLU A 69 -4.16 1.38 -23.26
C GLU A 69 -3.63 2.77 -22.85
N ASP A 70 -4.47 3.56 -22.17
CA ASP A 70 -4.16 4.94 -21.75
C ASP A 70 -3.71 5.01 -20.29
N LEU A 71 -2.61 4.32 -19.96
CA LEU A 71 -1.99 4.39 -18.63
C LEU A 71 -0.98 5.54 -18.54
N GLU A 72 -1.30 6.53 -17.70
CA GLU A 72 -0.38 7.57 -17.26
C GLU A 72 0.32 7.16 -15.97
N ARG A 73 1.63 7.44 -15.88
CA ARG A 73 2.44 7.18 -14.69
C ARG A 73 3.22 8.42 -14.30
N ASP A 74 3.16 8.77 -13.03
CA ASP A 74 3.91 9.88 -12.43
C ASP A 74 4.66 9.40 -11.18
N ASN A 75 5.93 9.78 -11.03
CA ASN A 75 6.63 9.58 -9.75
C ASN A 75 6.20 10.70 -8.79
N VAL A 76 5.84 10.35 -7.57
CA VAL A 76 5.35 11.30 -6.57
C VAL A 76 6.15 11.20 -5.28
N THR A 77 6.27 12.33 -4.58
CA THR A 77 6.84 12.38 -3.23
C THR A 77 5.71 12.61 -2.24
N LEU A 78 5.54 11.69 -1.29
CA LEU A 78 4.48 11.78 -0.30
C LEU A 78 4.89 12.63 0.91
N PRO A 79 3.93 13.28 1.58
CA PRO A 79 4.19 13.95 2.85
C PRO A 79 4.79 12.98 3.87
N GLY A 80 5.91 13.38 4.48
CA GLY A 80 6.62 12.58 5.49
C GLY A 80 7.37 11.37 4.92
N ALA A 81 7.56 11.27 3.60
CA ALA A 81 8.36 10.21 3.00
C ALA A 81 9.84 10.33 3.41
N THR A 82 10.48 9.18 3.67
CA THR A 82 11.93 9.09 3.90
C THR A 82 12.69 9.03 2.57
N GLU A 83 14.03 9.14 2.61
CA GLU A 83 14.89 9.09 1.41
C GLU A 83 14.83 7.73 0.67
N GLY A 84 14.53 6.66 1.41
CA GLY A 84 14.39 5.30 0.89
C GLY A 84 13.04 5.00 0.25
N GLU A 85 12.03 5.85 0.47
CA GLU A 85 10.68 5.61 -0.04
C GLU A 85 10.55 5.95 -1.53
N ARG A 86 9.74 5.15 -2.23
CA ARG A 86 9.35 5.40 -3.62
C ARG A 86 7.84 5.36 -3.73
N ALA A 87 7.27 6.31 -4.45
CA ALA A 87 5.85 6.31 -4.76
C ALA A 87 5.58 6.67 -6.21
N VAL A 88 4.58 6.02 -6.79
CA VAL A 88 4.12 6.29 -8.15
C VAL A 88 2.60 6.38 -8.16
N ASP A 89 2.09 7.33 -8.93
CA ASP A 89 0.69 7.43 -9.27
C ASP A 89 0.47 6.89 -10.68
N LEU A 90 -0.52 6.03 -10.81
CA LEU A 90 -0.94 5.39 -12.04
C LEU A 90 -2.40 5.79 -12.30
N ARG A 91 -2.69 6.33 -13.48
CA ARG A 91 -4.04 6.79 -13.84
C ARG A 91 -4.45 6.15 -15.17
N PHE A 92 -5.65 5.60 -15.20
CA PHE A 92 -6.19 4.92 -16.38
C PHE A 92 -7.72 5.00 -16.41
N TYR A 93 -8.29 4.79 -17.60
CA TYR A 93 -9.74 4.77 -17.78
C TYR A 93 -10.33 3.38 -17.59
N TYR A 94 -11.47 3.30 -16.90
CA TYR A 94 -12.26 2.08 -16.75
C TYR A 94 -13.76 2.41 -16.75
N LEU A 95 -14.51 1.90 -17.75
CA LEU A 95 -15.96 2.09 -17.87
C LEU A 95 -16.39 3.56 -17.67
N ASP A 96 -15.78 4.48 -18.42
CA ASP A 96 -15.98 5.94 -18.37
C ASP A 96 -15.50 6.64 -17.09
N LEU A 97 -14.92 5.91 -16.14
CA LEU A 97 -14.34 6.46 -14.92
C LEU A 97 -12.82 6.60 -15.04
N VAL A 98 -12.26 7.59 -14.34
CA VAL A 98 -10.81 7.70 -14.13
C VAL A 98 -10.48 6.97 -12.84
N VAL A 99 -9.67 5.92 -12.94
CA VAL A 99 -9.16 5.16 -11.80
C VAL A 99 -7.76 5.65 -11.49
N MET A 100 -7.49 5.86 -10.21
CA MET A 100 -6.17 6.20 -9.70
C MET A 100 -5.66 5.05 -8.82
N SER A 101 -4.43 4.63 -9.08
CA SER A 101 -3.69 3.67 -8.28
C SER A 101 -2.39 4.31 -7.82
N ARG A 102 -2.26 4.55 -6.51
CA ARG A 102 -1.01 4.98 -5.89
C ARG A 102 -0.32 3.78 -5.29
N VAL A 103 0.93 3.56 -5.69
CA VAL A 103 1.79 2.51 -5.17
C VAL A 103 2.94 3.16 -4.41
N VAL A 104 3.20 2.66 -3.20
CA VAL A 104 4.23 3.16 -2.29
C VAL A 104 5.06 1.99 -1.81
N LEU A 105 6.38 2.11 -1.94
CA LEU A 105 7.36 1.20 -1.38
C LEU A 105 8.01 1.88 -0.17
N LEU A 106 7.86 1.25 0.99
CA LEU A 106 8.45 1.68 2.26
C LEU A 106 9.40 0.62 2.77
N ASP A 107 10.39 1.01 3.57
CA ASP A 107 11.19 0.06 4.33
C ASP A 107 10.30 -0.75 5.27
N ALA A 108 10.55 -2.06 5.38
CA ALA A 108 9.84 -2.88 6.36
C ALA A 108 10.26 -2.46 7.79
N PRO A 109 9.30 -2.11 8.68
CA PRO A 109 9.63 -1.68 10.03
C PRO A 109 10.27 -2.82 10.83
N ALA A 110 10.97 -2.48 11.91
CA ALA A 110 11.71 -3.46 12.71
C ALA A 110 10.84 -4.66 13.17
N PRO A 111 9.61 -4.47 13.70
CA PRO A 111 8.78 -5.60 14.12
C PRO A 111 8.41 -6.54 12.95
N THR A 112 8.18 -6.00 11.75
CA THR A 112 7.96 -6.82 10.54
C THR A 112 9.22 -7.62 10.19
N ARG A 113 10.42 -7.02 10.26
CA ARG A 113 11.68 -7.73 10.01
C ARG A 113 12.00 -8.77 11.07
N GLU A 114 11.59 -8.57 12.32
CA GLU A 114 11.73 -9.55 13.39
C GLU A 114 10.83 -10.77 13.16
N GLN A 115 9.57 -10.54 12.79
CA GLN A 115 8.63 -11.62 12.49
C GLN A 115 8.94 -12.30 11.15
N MET A 116 9.41 -11.54 10.16
CA MET A 116 9.69 -11.97 8.79
C MET A 116 11.07 -11.45 8.33
N PRO A 117 12.17 -12.15 8.64
CA PRO A 117 13.53 -11.68 8.37
C PRO A 117 13.86 -11.40 6.91
N ILE A 118 13.11 -11.99 5.98
CA ILE A 118 13.28 -11.76 4.55
C ILE A 118 12.53 -10.54 4.05
N ALA A 119 11.60 -9.95 4.81
CA ALA A 119 10.81 -8.80 4.40
C ALA A 119 11.67 -7.53 4.43
N GLY A 120 12.03 -6.99 3.26
CA GLY A 120 12.82 -5.76 3.13
C GLY A 120 11.98 -4.52 2.85
N ARG A 121 10.79 -4.70 2.28
CA ARG A 121 9.86 -3.60 1.96
C ARG A 121 8.43 -3.93 2.35
N ILE A 122 7.63 -2.88 2.54
CA ILE A 122 6.17 -2.92 2.46
C ILE A 122 5.76 -2.28 1.13
N LEU A 123 4.98 -3.00 0.33
CA LEU A 123 4.24 -2.50 -0.81
C LEU A 123 2.86 -2.08 -0.34
N ALA A 124 2.60 -0.78 -0.28
CA ALA A 124 1.28 -0.23 -0.02
C ALA A 124 0.66 0.26 -1.33
N GLN A 125 -0.56 -0.17 -1.63
CA GLN A 125 -1.31 0.27 -2.79
C GLN A 125 -2.67 0.82 -2.35
N LEU A 126 -3.04 1.99 -2.84
CA LEU A 126 -4.41 2.50 -2.81
C LEU A 126 -4.89 2.57 -4.25
N GLN A 127 -6.01 1.93 -4.56
CA GLN A 127 -6.63 2.02 -5.89
C GLN A 127 -8.13 2.26 -5.75
N ALA A 128 -8.64 3.31 -6.39
CA ALA A 128 -10.06 3.62 -6.41
C ALA A 128 -10.40 4.51 -7.62
N GLU A 129 -11.69 4.71 -7.86
CA GLU A 129 -12.15 5.81 -8.71
C GLU A 129 -11.66 7.15 -8.12
N MET A 130 -11.38 8.14 -8.97
CA MET A 130 -10.69 9.37 -8.56
C MET A 130 -11.35 10.10 -7.37
N SER A 131 -12.68 10.21 -7.31
CA SER A 131 -13.36 10.85 -6.19
C SER A 131 -13.27 10.05 -4.88
N ASP A 132 -13.36 8.72 -4.97
CA ASP A 132 -13.16 7.84 -3.81
C ASP A 132 -11.70 7.80 -3.36
N PHE A 133 -10.76 7.91 -4.30
CA PHE A 133 -9.33 8.00 -4.01
C PHE A 133 -9.03 9.25 -3.19
N GLU A 134 -9.52 10.42 -3.64
CA GLU A 134 -9.34 11.69 -2.92
C GLU A 134 -9.94 11.63 -1.51
N ALA A 135 -11.11 11.00 -1.36
CA ALA A 135 -11.76 10.82 -0.05
C ALA A 135 -10.94 9.92 0.89
N ALA A 136 -10.26 8.91 0.36
CA ALA A 136 -9.46 7.96 1.12
C ALA A 136 -8.00 8.40 1.35
N GLU A 137 -7.49 9.36 0.58
CA GLU A 137 -6.08 9.75 0.56
C GLU A 137 -5.57 10.13 1.95
N GLN A 138 -6.36 10.88 2.72
CA GLN A 138 -5.96 11.29 4.08
C GLN A 138 -5.79 10.10 5.02
N VAL A 139 -6.68 9.10 4.92
CA VAL A 139 -6.61 7.87 5.73
C VAL A 139 -5.41 7.03 5.29
N PHE A 140 -5.20 6.90 3.98
CA PHE A 140 -4.06 6.17 3.44
C PHE A 140 -2.73 6.80 3.90
N ASN A 141 -2.60 8.12 3.84
CA ASN A 141 -1.43 8.82 4.37
C ASN A 141 -1.21 8.58 5.88
N ALA A 142 -2.30 8.50 6.67
CA ALA A 142 -2.20 8.17 8.08
C ALA A 142 -1.76 6.71 8.32
N ILE A 143 -2.16 5.76 7.47
CA ILE A 143 -1.67 4.38 7.51
C ILE A 143 -0.17 4.33 7.20
N LEU A 144 0.27 5.00 6.14
CA LEU A 144 1.70 5.10 5.79
C LEU A 144 2.52 5.70 6.92
N GLN A 145 2.02 6.76 7.56
CA GLN A 145 2.68 7.37 8.71
C GLN A 145 2.82 6.40 9.90
N GLN A 146 1.80 5.60 10.18
CA GLN A 146 1.88 4.58 11.24
C GLN A 146 2.97 3.53 10.94
N ILE A 147 3.10 3.10 9.67
CA ILE A 147 4.15 2.15 9.26
C ILE A 147 5.54 2.77 9.47
N ARG A 148 5.74 4.02 9.04
CA ARG A 148 7.01 4.75 9.25
C ARG A 148 7.37 4.89 10.73
N MET A 149 6.37 5.17 11.58
CA MET A 149 6.59 5.32 13.01
C MET A 149 6.90 3.99 13.71
N ALA A 150 6.41 2.86 13.18
CA ALA A 150 6.76 1.53 13.68
C ALA A 150 8.22 1.13 13.41
N GLU A 151 8.94 1.87 12.56
CA GLU A 151 10.38 1.70 12.36
C GLU A 151 11.21 2.28 13.51
N LEU A 152 10.69 3.31 14.19
CA LEU A 152 11.41 3.98 15.27
C LEU A 152 11.35 3.10 16.52
N PRO A 153 12.50 2.81 17.18
CA PRO A 153 12.46 2.16 18.48
C PRO A 153 11.66 3.03 19.45
N GLU A 154 10.76 2.41 20.24
CA GLU A 154 10.23 3.06 21.44
C GLU A 154 11.45 3.47 22.28
N GLU A 155 11.70 4.78 22.42
CA GLU A 155 12.74 5.29 23.30
C GLU A 155 12.46 4.74 24.71
N ALA A 156 13.41 3.95 25.21
CA ALA A 156 13.41 3.32 26.53
C ALA A 156 13.65 4.31 27.68
#